data_AF-A0A183SWR6-F1
#
_entry.id   AF-A0A183SWR6-F1
#
_cell.length_a   1.000
_cell.length_b   1.000
_cell.length_c   1.000
_cell.angle_alpha   90.00
_cell.angle_beta   90.00
_cell.angle_gamma   90.00
#
_symmetry.space_group_name_H-M   'P 1'
#
loop_
_entity.id
_entity.type
_entity.pdbx_description
1 polymer ?
#
loop_
_entity_poly.entity_id
_entity_poly.type
_entity_poly.pdbx_seq_one_letter_code
_entity_poly.pdbx_strand_id
1 'polypeptide(L)'
;MKIDDELAQRISKASQAFGRLQVSVWNCHGIHLNTKLKMNKDVVLTTLLYGVESWTVYSNQARMLNHFNLSCLCRILKLRWQERIPDMEVLERTGILSIRVMLRQVQLRWSSHLVRIDDERLTKRLSYVDIAMGARLEGGQK
;
A
#
# COMPACT_ATOMS: atom_id res chain seq x y z
N MET A 1 -14.60 12.12 12.57
CA MET A 1 -14.69 11.26 11.37
C MET A 1 -14.26 9.86 11.81
N LYS A 2 -15.14 8.86 11.81
CA LYS A 2 -14.76 7.52 12.27
C LYS A 2 -13.87 6.89 11.21
N ILE A 3 -12.79 6.23 11.63
CA ILE A 3 -11.82 5.58 10.74
C ILE A 3 -12.51 4.58 9.79
N ASP A 4 -13.61 3.99 10.26
CA ASP A 4 -14.45 3.08 9.46
C ASP A 4 -15.18 3.78 8.31
N ASP A 5 -15.58 5.05 8.47
CA ASP A 5 -16.25 5.82 7.40
C ASP A 5 -15.27 6.11 6.26
N GLU A 6 -14.02 6.43 6.58
CA GLU A 6 -12.96 6.65 5.59
C GLU A 6 -12.64 5.36 4.84
N LEU A 7 -12.57 4.23 5.55
CA LEU A 7 -12.37 2.91 4.95
C LEU A 7 -13.52 2.53 4.00
N ALA A 8 -14.77 2.77 4.41
CA ALA A 8 -15.94 2.53 3.57
C ALA A 8 -15.92 3.39 2.30
N GLN A 9 -15.53 4.67 2.42
CA GLN A 9 -15.36 5.54 1.26
C GLN A 9 -14.27 5.03 0.30
N ARG A 10 -13.14 4.52 0.82
CA ARG A 10 -12.07 3.94 -0.01
C ARG A 10 -12.52 2.68 -0.74
N ILE A 11 -13.22 1.79 -0.04
CA ILE A 11 -13.81 0.59 -0.67
C ILE A 11 -14.79 1.00 -1.77
N SER A 12 -15.62 2.01 -1.53
CA SER A 12 -16.54 2.54 -2.54
C SER A 12 -15.80 3.07 -3.78
N LYS A 13 -14.73 3.85 -3.59
CA LYS A 13 -13.90 4.36 -4.69
C LYS A 13 -13.21 3.22 -5.47
N ALA A 14 -12.63 2.25 -4.76
CA ALA A 14 -12.00 1.08 -5.37
C ALA A 14 -13.02 0.23 -6.14
N SER A 15 -14.24 0.07 -5.60
CA SER A 15 -15.34 -0.64 -6.26
C SER A 15 -15.78 0.08 -7.54
N GLN A 16 -15.90 1.41 -7.51
CA GLN A 16 -16.19 2.19 -8.73
C GLN A 16 -15.09 2.05 -9.78
N ALA A 17 -13.81 2.16 -9.38
CA ALA A 17 -12.69 1.98 -10.30
C ALA A 17 -12.69 0.58 -10.91
N PHE A 18 -12.96 -0.45 -10.11
CA PHE A 18 -13.09 -1.82 -10.58
C PHE A 18 -14.27 -1.99 -11.54
N GLY A 19 -15.44 -1.42 -11.24
CA GLY A 19 -16.63 -1.48 -12.09
C GLY A 19 -16.43 -0.80 -13.44
N ARG A 20 -15.74 0.35 -13.48
CA ARG A 20 -15.41 1.04 -14.74
C ARG A 20 -14.56 0.19 -15.69
N LEU A 21 -13.69 -0.66 -15.14
CA LEU A 21 -12.82 -1.56 -15.90
C LEU A 21 -13.47 -2.92 -16.22
N GLN A 22 -14.71 -3.13 -15.81
CA GLN A 22 -15.36 -4.44 -15.92
C GLN A 22 -15.57 -4.90 -17.36
N VAL A 23 -16.09 -4.02 -18.22
CA VAL A 23 -16.37 -4.37 -19.61
C VAL A 23 -15.08 -4.40 -20.44
N SER A 24 -14.20 -3.41 -20.26
CA SER A 24 -13.00 -3.23 -21.07
C SER A 24 -11.84 -4.16 -20.69
N VAL A 25 -11.67 -4.47 -19.39
CA VAL A 25 -10.52 -5.24 -18.90
C VAL A 25 -10.94 -6.61 -18.39
N TRP A 26 -11.87 -6.67 -17.42
CA TRP A 26 -12.18 -7.94 -16.73
C TRP A 26 -12.89 -8.94 -17.64
N ASN A 27 -13.89 -8.48 -18.42
CA ASN A 27 -14.68 -9.31 -19.32
C ASN A 27 -14.04 -9.51 -20.70
N CYS A 28 -13.02 -8.74 -21.06
CA CYS A 28 -12.35 -8.85 -22.35
C CYS A 28 -11.56 -10.16 -22.46
N HIS A 29 -11.82 -10.96 -23.49
CA HIS A 29 -11.16 -12.24 -23.74
C HIS A 29 -9.77 -12.07 -24.38
N GLY A 30 -9.50 -10.93 -25.03
CA GLY A 30 -8.21 -10.66 -25.67
C GLY A 30 -7.10 -10.21 -24.71
N ILE A 31 -7.40 -10.00 -23.42
CA ILE A 31 -6.41 -9.54 -22.43
C ILE A 31 -5.96 -10.73 -21.59
N HIS A 32 -4.64 -10.95 -21.54
CA HIS A 32 -4.02 -11.96 -20.70
C HIS A 32 -4.32 -11.74 -19.22
N LEU A 33 -4.53 -12.85 -18.49
CA LEU A 33 -4.79 -12.82 -17.05
C LEU A 33 -3.71 -12.06 -16.28
N ASN A 34 -2.44 -12.22 -16.62
CA ASN A 34 -1.34 -11.51 -15.96
C ASN A 34 -1.47 -9.98 -16.07
N THR A 35 -1.89 -9.48 -17.24
CA THR A 35 -2.17 -8.05 -17.45
C THR A 35 -3.34 -7.57 -16.59
N LYS A 36 -4.40 -8.39 -16.46
CA LYS A 36 -5.54 -8.07 -15.58
C LYS A 36 -5.11 -8.01 -14.12
N LEU A 37 -4.28 -8.95 -13.66
CA LEU A 37 -3.75 -8.96 -12.30
C LEU A 37 -2.85 -7.75 -12.04
N LYS A 38 -2.00 -7.37 -12.99
CA LYS A 38 -1.19 -6.16 -12.91
C LYS A 38 -2.07 -4.90 -12.79
N MET A 39 -3.09 -4.76 -13.64
CA MET A 39 -4.03 -3.64 -13.56
C MET A 39 -4.80 -3.61 -12.24
N ASN A 40 -5.19 -4.77 -11.70
CA ASN A 40 -5.83 -4.85 -10.40
C ASN A 40 -4.89 -4.34 -9.29
N LYS A 41 -3.62 -4.72 -9.33
CA LYS A 41 -2.61 -4.22 -8.39
C LYS A 41 -2.40 -2.71 -8.51
N ASP A 42 -2.28 -2.20 -9.73
CA ASP A 42 -1.96 -0.80 -9.95
C ASP A 42 -3.13 0.15 -9.61
N VAL A 43 -4.38 -0.27 -9.88
CA VAL A 43 -5.56 0.57 -9.68
C VAL A 43 -6.26 0.27 -8.36
N VAL A 44 -6.67 -0.98 -8.14
CA VAL A 44 -7.55 -1.37 -7.03
C VAL A 44 -6.77 -1.45 -5.73
N LEU A 45 -5.63 -2.17 -5.73
CA LEU A 45 -4.81 -2.28 -4.53
C LEU A 45 -4.21 -0.93 -4.12
N THR A 46 -3.75 -0.11 -5.07
CA THR A 46 -3.28 1.26 -4.76
C THR A 46 -4.39 2.11 -4.15
N THR A 47 -5.61 2.08 -4.68
CA THR A 47 -6.74 2.84 -4.13
C THR A 47 -7.14 2.37 -2.72
N LEU A 48 -7.08 1.06 -2.46
CA LEU A 48 -7.39 0.47 -1.15
C LEU A 48 -6.31 0.79 -0.10
N LEU A 49 -5.05 0.74 -0.50
CA LEU A 49 -3.89 0.94 0.38
C LEU A 49 -3.51 2.42 0.54
N TYR A 50 -4.05 3.30 -0.30
CA TYR A 50 -3.82 4.73 -0.21
C TYR A 50 -4.20 5.26 1.18
N GLY A 51 -3.27 5.95 1.84
CA GLY A 51 -3.48 6.51 3.17
C GLY A 51 -3.60 5.46 4.26
N VAL A 52 -3.17 4.21 4.05
CA VAL A 52 -2.99 3.24 5.14
C VAL A 52 -1.62 3.41 5.82
N GLU A 53 -0.70 4.09 5.15
CA GLU A 53 0.67 4.37 5.61
C GLU A 53 0.69 5.15 6.93
N SER A 54 -0.27 6.07 7.09
CA SER A 54 -0.37 6.99 8.23
C SER A 54 -1.21 6.47 9.40
N TRP A 55 -1.75 5.24 9.33
CA TRP A 55 -2.68 4.73 10.35
C TRP A 55 -2.32 3.32 10.84
N THR A 56 -2.54 3.07 12.13
CA THR A 56 -2.51 1.73 12.71
C THR A 56 -3.73 0.94 12.23
N VAL A 57 -3.53 0.01 11.31
CA VAL A 57 -4.62 -0.83 10.79
C VAL A 57 -5.10 -1.78 11.88
N TYR A 58 -6.36 -1.62 12.27
CA TYR A 58 -7.01 -2.57 13.18
C TYR A 58 -7.32 -3.88 12.43
N SER A 59 -7.24 -5.01 13.14
CA SER A 59 -7.46 -6.35 12.57
C SER A 59 -8.82 -6.51 11.87
N ASN A 60 -9.84 -5.74 12.26
CA ASN A 60 -11.14 -5.72 11.61
C ASN A 60 -11.10 -5.08 10.21
N GLN A 61 -10.34 -3.99 10.08
CA GLN A 61 -10.17 -3.26 8.81
C GLN A 61 -9.39 -4.10 7.80
N ALA A 62 -8.34 -4.80 8.27
CA ALA A 62 -7.61 -5.74 7.44
C ALA A 62 -8.50 -6.88 6.91
N ARG A 63 -9.44 -7.38 7.71
CA ARG A 63 -10.41 -8.40 7.25
C ARG A 63 -11.35 -7.86 6.16
N MET A 64 -11.87 -6.66 6.33
CA MET A 64 -12.78 -6.05 5.35
C MET A 64 -12.07 -5.78 4.02
N LEU A 65 -10.83 -5.27 4.07
CA LEU A 65 -9.98 -5.09 2.89
C LEU A 65 -9.65 -6.42 2.22
N ASN A 66 -9.34 -7.46 2.99
CA ASN A 66 -9.05 -8.80 2.46
C ASN A 66 -10.26 -9.39 1.73
N HIS A 67 -11.45 -9.29 2.32
CA HIS A 67 -12.68 -9.78 1.70
C HIS A 67 -12.98 -9.07 0.37
N PHE A 68 -12.81 -7.75 0.32
CA PHE A 68 -12.98 -6.99 -0.92
C PHE A 68 -11.96 -7.38 -1.99
N ASN A 69 -10.68 -7.48 -1.61
CA ASN A 69 -9.61 -7.87 -2.54
C ASN A 69 -9.87 -9.27 -3.13
N LEU A 70 -10.18 -10.25 -2.29
CA LEU A 70 -10.51 -11.61 -2.73
C LEU A 70 -11.73 -11.62 -3.66
N SER A 71 -12.77 -10.84 -3.34
CA SER A 71 -13.95 -10.71 -4.22
C SER A 71 -13.57 -10.16 -5.61
N CYS A 72 -12.66 -9.19 -5.68
CA CYS A 72 -12.13 -8.69 -6.95
C CYS A 72 -11.33 -9.75 -7.71
N LEU A 73 -10.45 -10.49 -7.03
CA LEU A 73 -9.65 -11.55 -7.64
C LEU A 73 -10.52 -12.70 -8.17
N CYS A 74 -11.52 -13.14 -7.41
CA CYS A 74 -12.47 -14.15 -7.86
C CYS A 74 -13.24 -13.70 -9.11
N ARG A 75 -13.62 -12.41 -9.19
CA ARG A 75 -14.26 -11.85 -10.39
C ARG A 75 -13.33 -11.81 -11.60
N ILE A 76 -12.05 -11.47 -11.42
CA ILE A 76 -11.05 -11.45 -12.50
C ILE A 76 -10.77 -12.86 -13.01
N LEU A 77 -10.66 -13.83 -12.10
CA LEU A 77 -10.45 -15.24 -12.41
C LEU A 77 -11.72 -15.94 -12.92
N LYS A 78 -12.87 -15.26 -12.90
CA LYS A 78 -14.19 -15.81 -13.24
C LYS A 78 -14.53 -17.08 -12.44
N LEU A 79 -14.09 -17.14 -11.18
CA LEU A 79 -14.36 -18.28 -10.29
C LEU A 79 -15.85 -18.31 -9.96
N ARG A 80 -16.45 -19.49 -10.08
CA ARG A 80 -17.85 -19.72 -9.71
C ARG A 80 -17.91 -19.98 -8.21
N TRP A 81 -18.97 -19.49 -7.56
CA TRP A 81 -19.21 -19.72 -6.13
C TRP A 81 -19.27 -21.23 -5.78
N GLN A 82 -19.61 -22.07 -6.76
CA GLN A 82 -19.65 -23.54 -6.65
C GLN A 82 -18.26 -24.18 -6.46
N GLU A 83 -17.18 -23.51 -6.86
CA GLU A 83 -15.83 -24.10 -6.82
C GLU A 83 -15.22 -24.09 -5.40
N ARG A 84 -15.86 -23.41 -4.44
CA ARG A 84 -15.49 -23.35 -3.01
C ARG A 84 -13.97 -23.29 -2.76
N ILE A 85 -13.27 -22.52 -3.59
CA ILE A 85 -11.81 -22.43 -3.58
C ILE A 85 -11.38 -21.68 -2.32
N PRO A 86 -10.44 -22.22 -1.51
CA PRO A 86 -9.94 -21.53 -0.34
C PRO A 86 -9.17 -20.27 -0.72
N ASP A 87 -9.27 -19.22 0.11
CA ASP A 87 -8.59 -17.92 -0.11
C ASP A 87 -7.10 -18.07 -0.42
N MET A 88 -6.44 -19.05 0.21
CA MET A 88 -5.01 -19.34 0.01
C MET A 88 -4.69 -19.75 -1.43
N GLU A 89 -5.55 -20.57 -2.05
CA GLU A 89 -5.36 -21.04 -3.41
C GLU A 89 -5.63 -19.92 -4.43
N VAL A 90 -6.55 -18.99 -4.13
CA VAL A 90 -6.75 -17.78 -4.94
C VAL A 90 -5.49 -16.90 -4.93
N LEU A 91 -4.86 -16.74 -3.76
CA LEU A 91 -3.60 -15.98 -3.65
C LEU A 91 -2.44 -16.68 -4.36
N GLU A 92 -2.34 -18.01 -4.26
CA GLU A 92 -1.33 -18.80 -4.94
C GLU A 92 -1.45 -18.70 -6.47
N ARG A 93 -2.67 -18.88 -7.01
CA ARG A 93 -2.94 -18.77 -8.45
C ARG A 93 -2.67 -17.39 -9.04
N THR A 94 -2.80 -16.34 -8.22
CA THR A 94 -2.58 -14.95 -8.66
C THR A 94 -1.16 -14.46 -8.40
N GLY A 95 -0.40 -15.15 -7.56
CA GLY A 95 0.90 -14.68 -7.07
C GLY A 95 0.81 -13.38 -6.25
N ILE A 96 -0.38 -13.01 -5.79
CA ILE A 96 -0.62 -11.78 -5.03
C ILE A 96 -0.44 -12.06 -3.54
N LEU A 97 0.29 -11.19 -2.86
CA LEU A 97 0.46 -11.26 -1.42
C LEU A 97 -0.86 -10.97 -0.70
N SER A 98 -1.10 -11.65 0.42
CA SER A 98 -2.26 -11.32 1.26
C SER A 98 -2.23 -9.84 1.66
N ILE A 99 -3.42 -9.23 1.80
CA ILE A 99 -3.58 -7.83 2.22
C ILE A 99 -2.79 -7.58 3.52
N ARG A 100 -2.78 -8.52 4.47
CA ARG A 100 -2.03 -8.40 5.73
C ARG A 100 -0.53 -8.24 5.51
N VAL A 101 0.06 -8.97 4.56
CA VAL A 101 1.48 -8.86 4.21
C VAL A 101 1.75 -7.54 3.49
N MET A 102 0.88 -7.15 2.55
CA MET A 102 1.01 -5.88 1.83
C MET A 102 0.93 -4.67 2.77
N LEU A 103 0.01 -4.71 3.73
CA LEU A 103 -0.15 -3.69 4.77
C LEU A 103 1.13 -3.54 5.59
N ARG A 104 1.70 -4.67 6.03
CA ARG A 104 2.98 -4.67 6.75
C ARG A 104 4.10 -4.08 5.91
N GLN A 105 4.19 -4.42 4.62
CA GLN A 105 5.21 -3.86 3.72
C GLN A 105 5.07 -2.35 3.55
N VAL A 106 3.85 -1.87 3.36
CA VAL A 106 3.55 -0.43 3.21
C VAL A 106 3.92 0.32 4.50
N GLN A 107 3.54 -0.21 5.67
CA GLN A 107 3.90 0.37 6.96
C GLN A 107 5.42 0.37 7.21
N LEU A 108 6.12 -0.71 6.88
CA LEU A 108 7.59 -0.79 7.00
C LEU A 108 8.30 0.16 6.04
N ARG A 109 7.77 0.33 4.82
CA ARG A 109 8.31 1.28 3.86
C ARG A 109 8.13 2.71 4.35
N TRP A 110 6.97 3.02 4.91
CA TRP A 110 6.69 4.32 5.51
C TRP A 110 7.56 4.60 6.73
N SER A 111 7.70 3.65 7.66
CA SER A 111 8.59 3.82 8.81
C SER A 111 10.05 4.00 8.39
N SER A 112 10.52 3.25 7.38
CA SER A 112 11.86 3.45 6.83
C SER A 112 12.03 4.85 6.20
N HIS A 113 10.99 5.41 5.58
CA HIS A 113 11.04 6.76 5.04
C HIS A 113 11.13 7.82 6.13
N LEU A 114 10.38 7.65 7.22
CA LEU A 114 10.44 8.55 8.38
C LEU A 114 11.84 8.58 9.01
N VAL A 115 12.47 7.41 9.22
CA VAL A 115 13.84 7.32 9.75
C VAL A 115 14.83 8.09 8.87
N ARG A 116 14.74 7.95 7.54
CA ARG A 116 15.62 8.67 6.60
C ARG A 116 15.42 10.18 6.63
N ILE A 117 14.18 10.66 6.75
CA ILE A 117 13.89 12.10 6.90
C ILE A 117 14.46 12.63 8.21
N ASP A 118 14.34 11.86 9.29
CA ASP A 118 14.85 12.23 10.61
C ASP A 118 16.38 12.30 10.60
N ASP A 119 17.06 11.31 10.00
CA ASP A 119 18.51 11.30 9.78
C ASP A 119 18.99 12.53 9.00
N GLU A 120 18.32 12.90 7.90
CA GLU A 120 18.68 14.10 7.12
C GLU A 120 18.50 15.40 7.92
N ARG A 121 17.45 15.48 8.76
CA ARG A 121 17.17 16.64 9.61
C ARG A 121 18.15 16.73 10.79
N LEU A 122 18.51 15.62 11.40
CA LEU A 122 19.50 15.53 12.48
C LEU A 122 20.91 15.83 11.97
N THR A 123 21.28 15.26 10.83
CA THR A 123 22.61 15.49 10.21
C THR A 123 22.80 16.97 9.91
N LYS A 124 21.80 17.66 9.34
CA LYS A 124 21.84 19.11 9.11
C LYS A 124 21.93 19.96 10.39
N ARG A 125 21.40 19.48 11.53
CA ARG A 125 21.51 20.19 12.82
C ARG A 125 22.88 20.03 13.46
N LEU A 126 23.53 18.86 13.34
CA LEU A 126 24.90 18.70 13.81
C LEU A 126 25.91 19.48 12.94
N SER A 127 25.75 19.49 11.61
CA SER A 127 26.72 20.18 10.73
C SER A 127 26.75 21.70 10.91
N TYR A 128 25.65 22.33 11.34
CA TYR A 128 25.61 23.78 11.55
C TYR A 128 26.20 24.20 12.90
N VAL A 129 26.19 23.32 13.90
CA VAL A 129 26.74 23.59 15.24
C VAL A 129 28.26 23.44 15.24
N ASP A 130 28.80 22.47 14.49
CA ASP A 130 30.26 22.26 14.44
C ASP A 130 30.99 23.30 13.58
N ILE A 131 30.36 23.84 12.52
CA ILE A 131 30.95 24.93 11.72
C ILE A 131 30.91 26.27 12.47
N ALA A 132 29.94 26.49 13.37
CA ALA A 132 29.86 27.69 14.21
C ALA A 132 30.75 27.63 15.47
N MET A 133 31.30 26.46 15.82
CA MET A 133 32.12 26.26 17.02
C MET A 133 33.59 25.88 16.71
N GLY A 134 33.98 25.86 15.43
CA GLY A 134 35.35 25.61 14.98
C GLY A 134 36.27 26.85 14.95
N ALA A 135 35.91 27.95 15.62
CA ALA A 135 36.73 29.15 15.71
C ALA A 135 37.15 29.43 17.17
N ARG A 136 38.08 28.62 17.70
CA ARG A 136 39.00 29.02 18.79
C ARG A 136 40.36 28.42 18.48
N LEU A 137 41.36 29.22 18.11
CA LEU A 137 42.28 30.05 18.93
C LEU A 137 43.68 29.41 18.87
N GLU A 138 44.52 29.89 17.95
CA GLU A 138 45.99 29.97 18.05
C GLU A 138 46.36 31.21 17.22
N GLY A 139 47.11 32.23 17.65
CA GLY A 139 48.27 32.31 18.53
C GLY A 139 49.27 33.20 17.77
N GLY A 140 49.63 34.37 18.29
CA GLY A 140 50.48 35.30 17.52
C GLY A 140 50.84 36.63 18.19
N GLN A 141 51.80 36.55 19.12
CA GLN A 141 52.85 37.51 19.54
C GLN A 141 52.59 39.04 19.55
N LYS A 142 52.87 39.66 20.71
CA LYS A 142 53.89 40.71 20.81
C LYS A 142 54.59 40.67 22.17
#